data_AF-A0A7Y9S478-F1
#
_entry.id   AF-A0A7Y9S478-F1
#
_cell.length_a   1.000
_cell.length_b   1.000
_cell.length_c   1.000
_cell.angle_alpha   90.00
_cell.angle_beta   90.00
_cell.angle_gamma   90.00
#
_symmetry.space_group_name_H-M   'P 1'
#
loop_
_entity.id
_entity.type
_entity.pdbx_description
1 polymer ?
#
loop_
_entity_poly.entity_id
_entity_poly.type
_entity_poly.pdbx_seq_one_letter_code
_entity_poly.pdbx_strand_id
1 'polypeptide(L)'
;MPVLTRRRVALGTALAVLLGALAWVGYAVWLRPTEFERASSLLPASTLRVTWTDWAGLRDELGSLSTQELIDRDLTTSSLLSSAAEIKEGLGFSPLDAEWELMGQGRDGLALVLKFDDVDKVADGLEEAGYSRPGSDDLAGATWQGSTDLLNRMGLTSFELTNVAFLADEGLMIASDQSAYLADAVKSAKGDEDGLDLDGLAPDGDPLALTAFVEDYACEALSMTQADDDAQTVADSRISEAGGVSPLKGYLVSMEADGVMSIVLAFEDDDQAERNLEARRALAGAEDPGQGIAYPDSFLVTDAVASGHHVVITAKATKDGYPLTNLTTGPVLLASC
;
A
#
# COMPACT_ATOMS: atom_id res chain seq x y z
N MET A 1 -30.08 52.52 -26.42
CA MET A 1 -29.85 51.63 -25.26
C MET A 1 -29.31 50.23 -25.66
N PRO A 2 -28.08 50.07 -26.24
CA PRO A 2 -27.55 48.73 -26.58
C PRO A 2 -26.32 48.27 -25.75
N VAL A 3 -25.75 49.14 -24.90
CA VAL A 3 -24.49 48.85 -24.18
C VAL A 3 -24.70 47.95 -22.96
N LEU A 4 -25.87 48.06 -22.30
CA LEU A 4 -26.22 47.27 -21.11
C LEU A 4 -26.41 45.77 -21.42
N THR A 5 -26.90 45.43 -22.60
CA THR A 5 -27.12 44.05 -23.04
C THR A 5 -25.80 43.35 -23.38
N ARG A 6 -24.87 44.01 -24.08
CA ARG A 6 -23.54 43.44 -24.35
C ARG A 6 -22.73 43.17 -23.09
N ARG A 7 -22.80 44.08 -22.09
CA ARG A 7 -22.07 43.93 -20.83
C ARG A 7 -22.63 42.78 -19.97
N ARG A 8 -23.95 42.59 -19.95
CA ARG A 8 -24.59 41.45 -19.27
C ARG A 8 -24.31 40.11 -19.95
N VAL A 9 -24.31 40.09 -21.28
CA VAL A 9 -23.94 38.88 -22.05
C VAL A 9 -22.46 38.54 -21.82
N ALA A 10 -21.56 39.52 -21.89
CA ALA A 10 -20.14 39.30 -21.62
C ALA A 10 -19.88 38.81 -20.18
N LEU A 11 -20.58 39.38 -19.19
CA LEU A 11 -20.46 38.94 -17.80
C LEU A 11 -21.00 37.50 -17.61
N GLY A 12 -22.13 37.18 -18.24
CA GLY A 12 -22.72 35.83 -18.19
C GLY A 12 -21.82 34.78 -18.85
N THR A 13 -21.23 35.11 -20.01
CA THR A 13 -20.26 34.23 -20.68
C THR A 13 -18.99 34.05 -19.85
N ALA A 14 -18.44 35.14 -19.28
CA ALA A 14 -17.25 35.05 -18.43
C ALA A 14 -17.50 34.17 -17.18
N LEU A 15 -18.66 34.31 -16.54
CA LEU A 15 -19.03 33.49 -15.39
C LEU A 15 -19.22 32.01 -15.78
N ALA A 16 -19.86 31.73 -16.92
CA ALA A 16 -20.04 30.36 -17.41
C ALA A 16 -18.69 29.69 -17.75
N VAL A 17 -17.76 30.43 -18.36
CA VAL A 17 -16.39 29.93 -18.64
C VAL A 17 -15.63 29.67 -17.35
N LEU A 18 -15.74 30.56 -16.35
CA LEU A 18 -15.08 30.38 -15.06
C LEU A 18 -15.61 29.14 -14.32
N LEU A 19 -16.94 28.97 -14.30
CA LEU A 19 -17.57 27.79 -13.68
C LEU A 19 -17.22 26.51 -14.44
N GLY A 20 -17.18 26.55 -15.78
CA GLY A 20 -16.73 25.41 -16.59
C GLY A 20 -15.26 25.05 -16.34
N ALA A 21 -14.39 26.05 -16.20
CA ALA A 21 -12.98 25.84 -15.86
C ALA A 21 -12.82 25.29 -14.44
N LEU A 22 -13.57 25.79 -13.45
CA LEU A 22 -13.53 25.27 -12.08
C LEU A 22 -14.08 23.84 -11.99
N ALA A 23 -15.17 23.54 -12.70
CA ALA A 23 -15.71 22.18 -12.78
C ALA A 23 -14.74 21.24 -13.48
N TRP A 24 -14.07 21.69 -14.56
CA TRP A 24 -13.06 20.90 -15.25
C TRP A 24 -11.81 20.69 -14.39
N VAL A 25 -11.33 21.71 -13.68
CA VAL A 25 -10.20 21.57 -12.75
C VAL A 25 -10.59 20.63 -11.60
N GLY A 26 -11.79 20.78 -11.02
CA GLY A 26 -12.28 19.87 -9.99
C GLY A 26 -12.37 18.43 -10.48
N TYR A 27 -12.92 18.21 -11.67
CA TYR A 27 -13.00 16.90 -12.31
C TYR A 27 -11.62 16.34 -12.65
N ALA A 28 -10.71 17.16 -13.19
CA ALA A 28 -9.37 16.75 -13.57
C ALA A 28 -8.45 16.50 -12.35
N VAL A 29 -8.74 17.12 -11.20
CA VAL A 29 -8.10 16.81 -9.92
C VAL A 29 -8.68 15.53 -9.32
N TRP A 30 -10.00 15.34 -9.42
CA TRP A 30 -10.68 14.15 -8.92
C TRP A 30 -10.33 12.87 -9.69
N LEU A 31 -9.99 12.99 -10.98
CA LEU A 31 -9.54 11.86 -11.81
C LEU A 31 -8.02 11.59 -11.74
N ARG A 32 -7.25 12.30 -10.90
CA ARG A 32 -5.82 11.99 -10.82
C ARG A 32 -5.63 10.69 -10.04
N PRO A 33 -4.79 9.77 -10.55
CA PRO A 33 -4.38 8.62 -9.76
C PRO A 33 -3.76 9.11 -8.45
N THR A 34 -4.06 8.41 -7.35
CA THR A 34 -3.48 8.71 -6.04
C THR A 34 -1.98 8.54 -6.09
N GLU A 35 -1.25 9.04 -5.08
CA GLU A 35 0.19 8.81 -5.04
C GLU A 35 0.53 7.32 -4.93
N PHE A 36 -0.24 6.58 -4.14
CA PHE A 36 -0.14 5.13 -4.06
C PHE A 36 -0.33 4.45 -5.43
N GLU A 37 -1.37 4.82 -6.20
CA GLU A 37 -1.63 4.21 -7.52
C GLU A 37 -0.51 4.48 -8.52
N ARG A 38 0.10 5.67 -8.46
CA ARG A 38 1.29 5.98 -9.28
C ARG A 38 2.49 5.18 -8.82
N ALA A 39 2.70 5.06 -7.51
CA ALA A 39 3.83 4.33 -6.95
C ALA A 39 3.73 2.83 -7.22
N SER A 40 2.54 2.23 -7.12
CA SER A 40 2.32 0.80 -7.40
C SER A 40 2.72 0.42 -8.82
N SER A 41 2.49 1.30 -9.81
CA SER A 41 2.93 1.06 -11.19
C SER A 41 4.46 1.02 -11.39
N LEU A 42 5.25 1.38 -10.38
CA LEU A 42 6.71 1.23 -10.41
C LEU A 42 7.16 -0.22 -10.13
N LEU A 43 6.29 -1.02 -9.53
CA LEU A 43 6.57 -2.41 -9.20
C LEU A 43 6.42 -3.30 -10.44
N PRO A 44 7.15 -4.43 -10.51
CA PRO A 44 6.95 -5.42 -11.57
C PRO A 44 5.50 -5.91 -11.64
N ALA A 45 5.01 -6.15 -12.86
CA ALA A 45 3.67 -6.72 -13.08
C ALA A 45 3.44 -8.09 -12.40
N SER A 46 4.51 -8.83 -12.07
CA SER A 46 4.44 -10.11 -11.34
C SER A 46 4.30 -9.97 -9.82
N THR A 47 4.14 -8.75 -9.32
CA THR A 47 3.95 -8.46 -7.90
C THR A 47 2.58 -8.98 -7.43
N LEU A 48 2.56 -9.72 -6.33
CA LEU A 48 1.35 -10.32 -5.76
C LEU A 48 0.94 -9.70 -4.42
N ARG A 49 1.90 -9.12 -3.69
CA ARG A 49 1.66 -8.41 -2.43
C ARG A 49 2.30 -7.04 -2.48
N VAL A 50 1.58 -6.04 -2.01
CA VAL A 50 2.05 -4.66 -1.93
C VAL A 50 1.87 -4.16 -0.50
N THR A 51 2.86 -3.45 0.04
CA THR A 51 2.68 -2.63 1.25
C THR A 51 3.07 -1.18 0.95
N TRP A 52 2.41 -0.24 1.60
CA TRP A 52 2.59 1.19 1.42
C TRP A 52 2.59 1.90 2.76
N THR A 53 3.49 2.88 2.91
CA THR A 53 3.48 3.84 4.01
C THR A 53 3.79 5.24 3.46
N ASP A 54 2.87 6.18 3.66
CA ASP A 54 3.07 7.61 3.41
C ASP A 54 3.73 8.26 4.63
N TRP A 55 5.07 8.31 4.60
CA TRP A 55 5.87 8.88 5.67
C TRP A 55 5.68 10.40 5.79
N ALA A 56 5.47 11.09 4.67
CA ALA A 56 5.18 12.52 4.66
C ALA A 56 3.84 12.82 5.33
N GLY A 57 2.78 12.11 4.97
CA GLY A 57 1.47 12.22 5.60
C GLY A 57 1.51 11.91 7.10
N LEU A 58 2.27 10.88 7.51
CA LEU A 58 2.47 10.58 8.94
C LEU A 58 3.20 11.71 9.67
N ARG A 59 4.22 12.33 9.05
CA ARG A 59 4.92 13.49 9.64
C ARG A 59 4.00 14.69 9.76
N ASP A 60 3.15 14.93 8.78
CA ASP A 60 2.20 16.04 8.80
C ASP A 60 1.13 15.86 9.89
N GLU A 61 0.65 14.63 10.09
CA GLU A 61 -0.34 14.31 11.11
C GLU A 61 0.24 14.33 12.54
N LEU A 62 1.42 13.74 12.74
CA LEU A 62 2.00 13.54 14.07
C LEU A 62 2.99 14.64 14.48
N GLY A 63 3.49 15.42 13.52
CA GLY A 63 4.54 16.42 13.68
C GLY A 63 5.94 15.83 13.88
N SER A 64 6.07 14.78 14.68
CA SER A 64 7.31 14.01 14.85
C SER A 64 7.04 12.53 14.89
N LEU A 65 7.78 11.74 14.12
CA LEU A 65 7.61 10.30 14.09
C LEU A 65 8.39 9.63 15.23
N SER A 66 7.68 8.84 16.01
CA SER A 66 8.23 7.89 16.98
C SER A 66 7.87 6.48 16.51
N THR A 67 8.86 5.59 16.39
CA THR A 67 8.62 4.20 16.00
C THR A 67 7.63 3.50 16.94
N GLN A 68 7.72 3.77 18.25
CA GLN A 68 6.78 3.22 19.23
C GLN A 68 5.35 3.74 19.01
N GLU A 69 5.18 5.03 18.71
CA GLU A 69 3.84 5.59 18.48
C GLU A 69 3.21 5.03 17.20
N LEU A 70 4.01 4.85 16.15
CA LEU A 70 3.57 4.24 14.89
C LEU A 70 3.10 2.80 15.11
N ILE A 71 3.82 2.02 15.92
CA ILE A 71 3.45 0.64 16.29
C ILE A 71 2.19 0.63 17.16
N ASP A 72 2.16 1.42 18.22
CA ASP A 72 1.04 1.45 19.18
C ASP A 72 -0.29 1.87 18.52
N ARG A 73 -0.21 2.67 17.46
CA ARG A 73 -1.37 3.13 16.68
C ARG A 73 -1.61 2.34 15.39
N ASP A 74 -0.78 1.33 15.12
CA ASP A 74 -0.85 0.48 13.94
C ASP A 74 -0.79 1.26 12.60
N LEU A 75 -0.07 2.39 12.55
CA LEU A 75 -0.13 3.39 11.46
C LEU A 75 0.82 3.13 10.29
N THR A 76 1.46 1.96 10.20
CA THR A 76 2.44 1.67 9.14
C THR A 76 2.53 0.18 8.86
N THR A 77 2.85 -0.14 7.61
CA THR A 77 3.13 -1.50 7.13
C THR A 77 4.58 -1.64 6.64
N SER A 78 5.43 -0.67 7.00
CA SER A 78 6.83 -0.61 6.59
C SER A 78 7.60 -1.83 7.07
N SER A 79 8.36 -2.44 6.15
CA SER A 79 9.25 -3.54 6.48
C SER A 79 10.54 -3.06 7.16
N LEU A 80 10.89 -1.77 7.01
CA LEU A 80 12.10 -1.18 7.56
C LEU A 80 11.94 -0.59 8.96
N LEU A 81 10.70 -0.41 9.44
CA LEU A 81 10.44 0.31 10.70
C LEU A 81 11.21 -0.27 11.89
N SER A 82 11.25 -1.59 12.03
CA SER A 82 11.91 -2.27 13.15
C SER A 82 13.43 -2.10 13.15
N SER A 83 14.01 -1.73 12.01
CA SER A 83 15.46 -1.54 11.82
C SER A 83 15.83 -0.09 11.50
N ALA A 84 14.88 0.85 11.63
CA ALA A 84 15.08 2.24 11.22
C ALA A 84 16.26 2.92 11.94
N ALA A 85 16.51 2.59 13.20
CA ALA A 85 17.62 3.14 13.97
C ALA A 85 18.97 2.61 13.46
N GLU A 86 19.06 1.31 13.22
CA GLU A 86 20.23 0.62 12.69
C GLU A 86 20.53 1.06 11.25
N ILE A 87 19.50 1.25 10.41
CA ILE A 87 19.63 1.79 9.05
C ILE A 87 20.20 3.22 9.12
N LYS A 88 19.70 4.06 10.02
CA LYS A 88 20.20 5.42 10.20
C LYS A 88 21.65 5.48 10.65
N GLU A 89 22.03 4.64 11.62
CA GLU A 89 23.39 4.59 12.11
C GLU A 89 24.37 3.96 11.11
N GLY A 90 23.95 2.88 10.44
CA GLY A 90 24.80 2.07 9.57
C GLY A 90 24.89 2.55 8.12
N LEU A 91 23.79 3.08 7.58
CA LEU A 91 23.64 3.43 6.16
C LEU A 91 23.45 4.93 5.91
N GLY A 92 23.36 5.75 6.96
CA GLY A 92 23.34 7.22 6.85
C GLY A 92 21.99 7.83 6.43
N PHE A 93 20.93 7.02 6.30
CA PHE A 93 19.57 7.49 6.00
C PHE A 93 18.54 6.83 6.92
N SER A 94 17.36 7.43 7.06
CA SER A 94 16.26 6.83 7.82
C SER A 94 15.07 6.60 6.89
N PRO A 95 14.38 5.44 6.94
CA PRO A 95 13.14 5.25 6.17
C PRO A 95 12.08 6.28 6.56
N LEU A 96 12.06 6.72 7.82
CA LEU A 96 11.16 7.77 8.33
C LEU A 96 11.42 9.16 7.73
N ASP A 97 12.54 9.36 7.01
CA ASP A 97 12.86 10.61 6.32
C ASP A 97 12.45 10.56 4.82
N ALA A 98 11.98 9.41 4.31
CA ALA A 98 11.44 9.28 2.96
C ALA A 98 10.11 10.02 2.82
N GLU A 99 9.70 10.38 1.60
CA GLU A 99 8.33 10.84 1.31
C GLU A 99 7.36 9.69 1.51
N TRP A 100 7.66 8.52 0.94
CA TRP A 100 6.90 7.30 1.10
C TRP A 100 7.77 6.06 0.91
N GLU A 101 7.23 4.93 1.36
CA GLU A 101 7.80 3.60 1.19
C GLU A 101 6.76 2.67 0.56
N LEU A 102 7.18 1.92 -0.45
CA LEU A 102 6.39 0.94 -1.17
C LEU A 102 7.19 -0.37 -1.24
N MET A 103 6.62 -1.48 -0.80
CA MET A 103 7.22 -2.80 -1.02
C MET A 103 6.31 -3.62 -1.92
N GLY A 104 6.86 -4.19 -2.99
CA GLY A 104 6.24 -5.22 -3.81
C GLY A 104 6.90 -6.57 -3.58
N GLN A 105 6.10 -7.63 -3.46
CA GLN A 105 6.58 -8.99 -3.36
C GLN A 105 5.86 -9.87 -4.38
N GLY A 106 6.63 -10.54 -5.23
CA GLY A 106 6.18 -11.62 -6.11
C GLY A 106 6.66 -12.98 -5.62
N ARG A 107 6.47 -14.02 -6.43
CA ARG A 107 6.97 -15.37 -6.13
C ARG A 107 8.50 -15.49 -6.24
N ASP A 108 9.10 -14.64 -7.06
CA ASP A 108 10.53 -14.71 -7.42
C ASP A 108 11.41 -13.75 -6.62
N GLY A 109 10.83 -12.86 -5.82
CA GLY A 109 11.57 -11.88 -5.03
C GLY A 109 10.69 -10.75 -4.51
N LEU A 110 11.35 -9.78 -3.87
CA LEU A 110 10.73 -8.54 -3.40
C LEU A 110 11.51 -7.33 -3.92
N ALA A 111 10.81 -6.22 -4.11
CA ALA A 111 11.38 -4.92 -4.39
C ALA A 111 10.84 -3.91 -3.38
N LEU A 112 11.74 -3.13 -2.79
CA LEU A 112 11.42 -2.02 -1.91
C LEU A 112 11.74 -0.72 -2.64
N VAL A 113 10.78 0.17 -2.76
CA VAL A 113 10.92 1.48 -3.40
C VAL A 113 10.70 2.54 -2.32
N LEU A 114 11.68 3.41 -2.14
CA LEU A 114 11.57 4.58 -1.28
C LEU A 114 11.76 5.83 -2.12
N LYS A 115 10.92 6.84 -1.87
CA LYS A 115 11.08 8.17 -2.47
C LYS A 115 11.71 9.12 -1.47
N PHE A 116 12.73 9.85 -1.89
CA PHE A 116 13.42 10.86 -1.08
C PHE A 116 13.47 12.20 -1.81
N ASP A 117 13.50 13.28 -1.04
CA ASP A 117 13.83 14.62 -1.55
C ASP A 117 15.27 14.71 -2.07
N ASP A 118 16.20 14.01 -1.42
CA ASP A 118 17.65 14.06 -1.66
C ASP A 118 18.23 12.64 -1.67
N VAL A 119 18.12 11.99 -2.83
CA VAL A 119 18.61 10.62 -3.01
C VAL A 119 20.13 10.56 -3.14
N ASP A 120 20.78 11.65 -3.59
CA ASP A 120 22.23 11.75 -3.64
C ASP A 120 22.84 11.56 -2.26
N LYS A 121 22.25 12.20 -1.24
CA LYS A 121 22.67 12.01 0.15
C LYS A 121 22.53 10.55 0.64
N VAL A 122 21.48 9.85 0.20
CA VAL A 122 21.29 8.43 0.52
C VAL A 122 22.38 7.59 -0.16
N ALA A 123 22.68 7.86 -1.43
CA ALA A 123 23.71 7.17 -2.19
C ALA A 123 25.11 7.37 -1.57
N ASP A 124 25.45 8.60 -1.16
CA ASP A 124 26.69 8.92 -0.44
C ASP A 124 26.78 8.11 0.87
N GLY A 125 25.68 8.02 1.62
CA GLY A 125 25.60 7.22 2.85
C GLY A 125 25.87 5.73 2.62
N LEU A 126 25.31 5.15 1.55
CA LEU A 126 25.60 3.77 1.16
C LEU A 126 27.05 3.56 0.73
N GLU A 127 27.64 4.51 0.00
CA GLU A 127 29.05 4.45 -0.39
C GLU A 127 29.97 4.44 0.85
N GLU A 128 29.74 5.36 1.78
CA GLU A 128 30.47 5.45 3.05
C GLU A 128 30.30 4.20 3.91
N ALA A 129 29.10 3.60 3.88
CA ALA A 129 28.80 2.35 4.56
C ALA A 129 29.54 1.15 3.94
N GLY A 130 30.01 1.25 2.68
CA GLY A 130 30.81 0.24 2.01
C GLY A 130 30.09 -0.52 0.90
N TYR A 131 29.01 0.04 0.34
CA TYR A 131 28.42 -0.48 -0.89
C TYR A 131 29.36 -0.25 -2.07
N SER A 132 29.39 -1.21 -2.98
CA SER A 132 30.17 -1.10 -4.21
C SER A 132 29.37 -0.32 -5.26
N ARG A 133 29.76 0.94 -5.46
CA ARG A 133 29.24 1.84 -6.51
C ARG A 133 29.56 1.30 -7.91
N PRO A 134 28.60 1.24 -8.84
CA PRO A 134 28.87 0.83 -10.21
C PRO A 134 29.66 1.91 -10.97
N GLY A 135 30.39 1.51 -12.02
CA GLY A 135 31.27 2.42 -12.76
C GLY A 135 30.57 3.39 -13.72
N SER A 136 29.29 3.16 -14.01
CA SER A 136 28.42 4.00 -14.84
C SER A 136 26.96 3.82 -14.42
N ASP A 137 26.11 4.80 -14.74
CA ASP A 137 24.66 4.77 -14.51
C ASP A 137 24.26 4.50 -13.05
N ASP A 138 25.15 4.87 -12.13
CA ASP A 138 25.05 4.67 -10.68
C ASP A 138 23.81 5.31 -10.06
N LEU A 139 23.40 6.46 -10.56
CA LEU A 139 22.16 7.13 -10.17
C LEU A 139 21.03 7.01 -11.22
N ALA A 140 21.22 6.13 -12.20
CA ALA A 140 20.31 5.91 -13.32
C ALA A 140 19.97 4.43 -13.51
N GLY A 141 19.89 3.67 -12.42
CA GLY A 141 19.38 2.31 -12.37
C GLY A 141 20.42 1.18 -12.38
N ALA A 142 21.73 1.48 -12.38
CA ALA A 142 22.74 0.44 -12.17
C ALA A 142 22.77 0.00 -10.71
N THR A 143 23.03 -1.30 -10.49
CA THR A 143 23.01 -1.89 -9.15
C THR A 143 24.28 -1.59 -8.36
N TRP A 144 24.10 -0.95 -7.21
CA TRP A 144 25.02 -0.89 -6.09
C TRP A 144 24.93 -2.18 -5.30
N GLN A 145 26.09 -2.80 -5.04
CA GLN A 145 26.16 -4.09 -4.37
C GLN A 145 26.63 -3.92 -2.93
N GLY A 146 25.74 -4.24 -1.99
CA GLY A 146 26.10 -4.48 -0.60
C GLY A 146 26.55 -5.93 -0.39
N SER A 147 26.47 -6.40 0.85
CA SER A 147 26.60 -7.83 1.18
C SER A 147 25.83 -8.13 2.45
N THR A 148 25.41 -9.38 2.62
CA THR A 148 24.79 -9.83 3.88
C THR A 148 25.74 -9.65 5.06
N ASP A 149 27.04 -9.87 4.87
CA ASP A 149 28.07 -9.59 5.89
C ASP A 149 28.16 -8.10 6.25
N LEU A 150 27.91 -7.20 5.30
CA LEU A 150 27.86 -5.77 5.56
C LEU A 150 26.65 -5.42 6.44
N LEU A 151 25.46 -5.88 6.04
CA LEU A 151 24.21 -5.66 6.77
C LEU A 151 24.24 -6.27 8.17
N ASN A 152 24.75 -7.50 8.30
CA ASN A 152 24.90 -8.19 9.59
C ASN A 152 25.81 -7.43 10.56
N ARG A 153 26.90 -6.80 10.07
CA ARG A 153 27.79 -5.97 10.93
C ARG A 153 27.09 -4.74 11.49
N MET A 154 26.02 -4.29 10.84
CA MET A 154 25.19 -3.16 11.27
C MET A 154 23.99 -3.61 12.12
N GLY A 155 23.87 -4.92 12.41
CA GLY A 155 22.74 -5.46 13.17
C GLY A 155 21.45 -5.62 12.34
N LEU A 156 21.52 -5.42 11.03
CA LEU A 156 20.39 -5.59 10.12
C LEU A 156 20.18 -7.07 9.81
N THR A 157 18.99 -7.56 10.12
CA THR A 157 18.59 -8.96 9.86
C THR A 157 17.76 -9.10 8.59
N SER A 158 17.30 -7.99 8.06
CA SER A 158 16.50 -7.90 6.84
C SER A 158 17.44 -7.58 5.67
N PHE A 159 17.32 -8.34 4.59
CA PHE A 159 18.30 -8.35 3.49
C PHE A 159 17.78 -7.68 2.22
N GLU A 160 16.60 -7.05 2.27
CA GLU A 160 16.03 -6.26 1.17
C GLU A 160 16.93 -5.11 0.72
N LEU A 161 17.84 -4.63 1.57
CA LEU A 161 18.81 -3.58 1.23
C LEU A 161 20.10 -4.13 0.61
N THR A 162 20.22 -5.43 0.33
CA THR A 162 21.48 -6.03 -0.16
C THR A 162 21.90 -5.48 -1.52
N ASN A 163 20.94 -5.29 -2.43
CA ASN A 163 21.14 -4.72 -3.74
C ASN A 163 20.32 -3.44 -3.84
N VAL A 164 20.94 -2.35 -4.28
CA VAL A 164 20.26 -1.05 -4.38
C VAL A 164 20.49 -0.47 -5.77
N ALA A 165 19.50 0.19 -6.33
CA ALA A 165 19.60 1.02 -7.52
C ALA A 165 18.90 2.35 -7.26
N PHE A 166 19.33 3.38 -7.97
CA PHE A 166 18.77 4.71 -7.82
C PHE A 166 18.23 5.21 -9.16
N LEU A 167 17.14 5.95 -9.12
CA LEU A 167 16.61 6.74 -10.24
C LEU A 167 16.51 8.19 -9.75
N ALA A 168 17.60 8.94 -9.93
CA ALA A 168 17.75 10.23 -9.24
C ALA A 168 16.84 11.34 -9.78
N ASP A 169 16.51 11.31 -11.07
CA ASP A 169 15.58 12.27 -11.67
C ASP A 169 14.16 12.15 -11.07
N GLU A 170 13.82 10.97 -10.56
CA GLU A 170 12.56 10.62 -9.91
C GLU A 170 12.64 10.67 -8.37
N GLY A 171 13.85 10.82 -7.81
CA GLY A 171 14.11 10.78 -6.37
C GLY A 171 13.89 9.40 -5.73
N LEU A 172 14.13 8.31 -6.49
CA LEU A 172 13.83 6.95 -6.04
C LEU A 172 15.09 6.17 -5.66
N MET A 173 14.99 5.44 -4.56
CA MET A 173 15.84 4.31 -4.23
C MET A 173 15.03 3.02 -4.36
N ILE A 174 15.52 2.07 -5.15
CA ILE A 174 14.93 0.75 -5.32
C ILE A 174 15.89 -0.28 -4.75
N ALA A 175 15.42 -1.17 -3.90
CA ALA A 175 16.23 -2.17 -3.23
C ALA A 175 15.62 -3.56 -3.35
N SER A 176 16.46 -4.60 -3.31
CA SER A 176 16.02 -5.98 -3.30
C SER A 176 17.07 -6.88 -2.63
N ASP A 177 16.60 -7.99 -2.07
CA ASP A 177 17.45 -9.10 -1.66
C ASP A 177 18.02 -9.88 -2.87
N GLN A 178 17.35 -9.82 -4.03
CA GLN A 178 17.76 -10.48 -5.27
C GLN A 178 18.12 -9.47 -6.36
N SER A 179 19.34 -9.56 -6.90
CA SER A 179 19.79 -8.66 -7.97
C SER A 179 18.98 -8.79 -9.27
N ALA A 180 18.48 -10.00 -9.59
CA ALA A 180 17.63 -10.21 -10.76
C ALA A 180 16.27 -9.52 -10.60
N TYR A 181 15.64 -9.66 -9.43
CA TYR A 181 14.35 -9.03 -9.15
C TYR A 181 14.48 -7.49 -9.08
N LEU A 182 15.59 -6.98 -8.53
CA LEU A 182 15.92 -5.55 -8.60
C LEU A 182 15.97 -5.03 -10.05
N ALA A 183 16.59 -5.78 -10.96
CA ALA A 183 16.71 -5.36 -12.36
C ALA A 183 15.33 -5.22 -13.03
N ASP A 184 14.40 -6.13 -12.76
CA ASP A 184 13.05 -6.07 -13.31
C ASP A 184 12.22 -4.93 -12.68
N ALA A 185 12.39 -4.68 -11.38
CA ALA A 185 11.79 -3.52 -10.71
C ALA A 185 12.31 -2.19 -11.28
N VAL A 186 13.61 -2.08 -11.57
CA VAL A 186 14.21 -0.89 -12.19
C VAL A 186 13.64 -0.65 -13.60
N LYS A 187 13.47 -1.70 -14.42
CA LYS A 187 12.86 -1.55 -15.76
C LYS A 187 11.42 -1.08 -15.68
N SER A 188 10.63 -1.65 -14.75
CA SER A 188 9.25 -1.26 -14.52
C SER A 188 9.17 0.22 -14.10
N ALA A 189 10.00 0.62 -13.13
CA ALA A 189 10.07 2.01 -12.67
C ALA A 189 10.54 3.02 -13.73
N LYS A 190 11.35 2.58 -14.71
CA LYS A 190 11.73 3.40 -15.88
C LYS A 190 10.67 3.46 -16.97
N GLY A 191 9.65 2.61 -16.91
CA GLY A 191 8.66 2.43 -17.97
C GLY A 191 9.18 1.65 -19.18
N ASP A 192 10.25 0.86 -19.01
CA ASP A 192 10.77 -0.04 -20.04
C ASP A 192 9.94 -1.33 -20.16
N GLU A 193 9.22 -1.70 -19.09
CA GLU A 193 8.28 -2.83 -19.00
C GLU A 193 6.98 -2.35 -18.32
N ASP A 194 5.87 -3.07 -18.54
CA ASP A 194 4.60 -2.77 -17.88
C ASP A 194 4.73 -3.02 -16.37
N GLY A 195 4.27 -2.05 -15.58
CA GLY A 195 4.23 -2.16 -14.13
C GLY A 195 2.99 -2.89 -13.61
N LEU A 196 2.89 -3.01 -12.29
CA LEU A 196 1.73 -3.60 -11.62
C LEU A 196 0.46 -2.79 -11.92
N ASP A 197 -0.58 -3.51 -12.35
CA ASP A 197 -1.95 -3.04 -12.40
C ASP A 197 -2.70 -3.60 -11.18
N LEU A 198 -3.34 -2.71 -10.41
CA LEU A 198 -4.11 -3.07 -9.23
C LEU A 198 -5.56 -3.42 -9.55
N ASP A 199 -5.98 -3.35 -10.81
CA ASP A 199 -7.34 -3.68 -11.28
C ASP A 199 -8.45 -2.98 -10.48
N GLY A 200 -8.22 -1.71 -10.13
CA GLY A 200 -9.18 -0.90 -9.36
C GLY A 200 -9.25 -1.18 -7.86
N LEU A 201 -8.30 -1.95 -7.30
CA LEU A 201 -8.22 -2.16 -5.84
C LEU A 201 -7.85 -0.90 -5.04
N ALA A 202 -7.25 0.12 -5.69
CA ALA A 202 -6.80 1.32 -5.01
C ALA A 202 -7.96 2.00 -4.26
N PRO A 203 -7.79 2.38 -2.97
CA PRO A 203 -8.86 2.98 -2.21
C PRO A 203 -9.16 4.39 -2.71
N ASP A 204 -10.36 4.86 -2.42
CA ASP A 204 -10.68 6.28 -2.53
C ASP A 204 -9.85 7.07 -1.51
N GLY A 205 -9.13 8.11 -1.97
CA GLY A 205 -8.33 8.99 -1.12
C GLY A 205 -6.85 8.61 -0.99
N ASP A 206 -6.15 9.26 -0.06
CA ASP A 206 -4.70 9.10 0.15
C ASP A 206 -4.44 8.37 1.47
N PRO A 207 -4.23 7.04 1.46
CA PRO A 207 -4.01 6.27 2.67
C PRO A 207 -2.62 6.51 3.26
N LEU A 208 -2.54 6.58 4.59
CA LEU A 208 -1.24 6.65 5.28
C LEU A 208 -0.51 5.31 5.29
N ALA A 209 -1.27 4.22 5.37
CA ALA A 209 -0.73 2.87 5.32
C ALA A 209 -1.71 1.93 4.61
N LEU A 210 -1.16 0.97 3.86
CA LEU A 210 -1.97 0.04 3.09
C LEU A 210 -1.22 -1.28 2.88
N THR A 211 -1.99 -2.38 2.78
CA THR A 211 -1.51 -3.64 2.22
C THR A 211 -2.51 -4.13 1.18
N ALA A 212 -2.00 -4.58 0.03
CA ALA A 212 -2.77 -5.20 -1.03
C ALA A 212 -2.25 -6.61 -1.33
N PHE A 213 -3.15 -7.50 -1.69
CA PHE A 213 -2.91 -8.83 -2.25
C PHE A 213 -3.65 -8.86 -3.60
N VAL A 214 -2.95 -9.18 -4.68
CA VAL A 214 -3.45 -9.12 -6.05
C VAL A 214 -3.70 -10.53 -6.57
N GLU A 215 -4.57 -10.65 -7.56
CA GLU A 215 -4.97 -11.92 -8.15
C GLU A 215 -5.53 -12.90 -7.10
N ASP A 216 -5.30 -14.19 -7.30
CA ASP A 216 -5.68 -15.25 -6.36
C ASP A 216 -4.75 -15.36 -5.13
N TYR A 217 -3.70 -14.54 -5.05
CA TYR A 217 -2.75 -14.58 -3.94
C TYR A 217 -3.40 -14.25 -2.60
N ALA A 218 -4.47 -13.44 -2.57
CA ALA A 218 -5.25 -13.19 -1.35
C ALA A 218 -5.76 -14.51 -0.73
N CYS A 219 -6.29 -15.42 -1.55
CA CYS A 219 -6.76 -16.72 -1.09
C CYS A 219 -5.59 -17.62 -0.66
N GLU A 220 -4.45 -17.56 -1.32
CA GLU A 220 -3.26 -18.32 -0.91
C GLU A 220 -2.73 -17.84 0.44
N ALA A 221 -2.65 -16.53 0.65
CA ALA A 221 -2.02 -15.92 1.80
C ALA A 221 -2.92 -15.84 3.03
N LEU A 222 -4.25 -15.69 2.83
CA LEU A 222 -5.19 -15.36 3.91
C LEU A 222 -6.27 -16.42 4.16
N SER A 223 -6.30 -17.52 3.42
CA SER A 223 -7.35 -18.54 3.59
C SER A 223 -7.31 -19.19 4.98
N MET A 224 -8.51 -19.45 5.51
CA MET A 224 -8.73 -20.22 6.74
C MET A 224 -8.18 -21.65 6.68
N THR A 225 -7.90 -22.19 5.49
CA THR A 225 -7.25 -23.51 5.32
C THR A 225 -5.85 -23.59 5.97
N GLN A 226 -5.23 -22.45 6.28
CA GLN A 226 -3.97 -22.37 7.01
C GLN A 226 -4.14 -22.39 8.54
N ALA A 227 -5.36 -22.21 9.05
CA ALA A 227 -5.65 -22.28 10.48
C ALA A 227 -5.69 -23.73 10.97
N ASP A 228 -5.78 -23.94 12.29
CA ASP A 228 -6.01 -25.27 12.84
C ASP A 228 -7.42 -25.81 12.55
N ASP A 229 -7.61 -27.13 12.69
CA ASP A 229 -8.85 -27.83 12.33
C ASP A 229 -10.08 -27.32 13.10
N ASP A 230 -9.89 -26.90 14.36
CA ASP A 230 -10.97 -26.36 15.20
C ASP A 230 -11.39 -24.98 14.69
N ALA A 231 -10.43 -24.11 14.37
CA ALA A 231 -10.67 -22.80 13.79
C ALA A 231 -11.32 -22.89 12.40
N GLN A 232 -10.89 -23.84 11.56
CA GLN A 232 -11.52 -24.12 10.26
C GLN A 232 -12.99 -24.53 10.43
N THR A 233 -13.29 -25.42 11.37
CA THR A 233 -14.66 -25.86 11.63
C THR A 233 -15.55 -24.70 12.07
N VAL A 234 -15.05 -23.81 12.93
CA VAL A 234 -15.78 -22.60 13.34
C VAL A 234 -15.97 -21.66 12.16
N ALA A 235 -14.94 -21.43 11.35
CA ALA A 235 -15.03 -20.57 10.17
C ALA A 235 -16.05 -21.10 9.15
N ASP A 236 -16.07 -22.41 8.88
CA ASP A 236 -17.06 -23.03 7.99
C ASP A 236 -18.50 -22.76 8.45
N SER A 237 -18.75 -22.87 9.76
CA SER A 237 -20.06 -22.54 10.34
C SER A 237 -20.41 -21.07 10.13
N ARG A 238 -19.45 -20.16 10.37
CA ARG A 238 -19.65 -18.71 10.23
C ARG A 238 -19.88 -18.30 8.77
N ILE A 239 -19.11 -18.86 7.85
CA ILE A 239 -19.26 -18.64 6.41
C ILE A 239 -20.63 -19.13 5.94
N SER A 240 -21.05 -20.32 6.38
CA SER A 240 -22.38 -20.87 6.05
C SER A 240 -23.51 -20.00 6.63
N GLU A 241 -23.39 -19.55 7.87
CA GLU A 241 -24.34 -18.63 8.52
C GLU A 241 -24.42 -17.28 7.80
N ALA A 242 -23.31 -16.78 7.27
CA ALA A 242 -23.22 -15.54 6.50
C ALA A 242 -23.79 -15.67 5.06
N GLY A 243 -24.12 -16.87 4.61
CA GLY A 243 -24.67 -17.13 3.27
C GLY A 243 -23.65 -17.62 2.24
N GLY A 244 -22.43 -17.97 2.68
CA GLY A 244 -21.33 -18.41 1.83
C GLY A 244 -20.44 -17.26 1.35
N VAL A 245 -19.29 -17.60 0.79
CA VAL A 245 -18.33 -16.65 0.20
C VAL A 245 -17.86 -17.14 -1.17
N SER A 246 -17.38 -16.21 -2.00
CA SER A 246 -16.70 -16.50 -3.26
C SER A 246 -15.19 -16.24 -3.14
N PRO A 247 -14.35 -16.94 -3.93
CA PRO A 247 -12.91 -16.67 -3.99
C PRO A 247 -12.62 -15.21 -4.35
N LEU A 248 -11.55 -14.68 -3.78
CA LEU A 248 -11.08 -13.32 -4.04
C LEU A 248 -10.14 -13.29 -5.25
N LYS A 249 -10.20 -12.18 -5.99
CA LYS A 249 -9.25 -11.78 -7.05
C LYS A 249 -8.35 -10.61 -6.65
N GLY A 250 -8.52 -10.17 -5.42
CA GLY A 250 -7.78 -9.08 -4.84
C GLY A 250 -8.32 -8.76 -3.46
N TYR A 251 -7.46 -8.26 -2.61
CA TYR A 251 -7.80 -7.88 -1.25
C TYR A 251 -6.90 -6.72 -0.83
N LEU A 252 -7.49 -5.67 -0.26
CA LEU A 252 -6.73 -4.52 0.18
C LEU A 252 -7.30 -4.00 1.49
N VAL A 253 -6.39 -3.62 2.39
CA VAL A 253 -6.71 -2.91 3.62
C VAL A 253 -5.89 -1.64 3.64
N SER A 254 -6.54 -0.51 3.91
CA SER A 254 -5.90 0.79 4.02
C SER A 254 -6.38 1.52 5.26
N MET A 255 -5.55 2.42 5.77
CA MET A 255 -5.88 3.25 6.91
C MET A 255 -5.41 4.69 6.73
N GLU A 256 -6.27 5.62 7.14
CA GLU A 256 -6.02 7.05 7.22
C GLU A 256 -5.57 7.47 8.63
N ALA A 257 -5.05 8.70 8.73
CA ALA A 257 -4.60 9.35 9.96
C ALA A 257 -5.54 9.20 11.17
N ASP A 258 -6.83 9.39 10.92
CA ASP A 258 -7.83 9.44 11.96
C ASP A 258 -8.31 8.03 12.37
N GLY A 259 -7.85 6.98 11.69
CA GLY A 259 -8.25 5.58 11.87
C GLY A 259 -9.46 5.16 11.04
N VAL A 260 -9.94 5.98 10.09
CA VAL A 260 -10.83 5.48 9.02
C VAL A 260 -10.04 4.47 8.18
N MET A 261 -10.67 3.35 7.87
CA MET A 261 -10.08 2.29 7.09
C MET A 261 -11.03 1.81 6.00
N SER A 262 -10.44 1.37 4.90
CA SER A 262 -11.16 0.75 3.78
C SER A 262 -10.63 -0.66 3.56
N ILE A 263 -11.53 -1.62 3.53
CA ILE A 263 -11.28 -3.01 3.17
C ILE A 263 -11.94 -3.26 1.82
N VAL A 264 -11.13 -3.49 0.79
CA VAL A 264 -11.59 -3.74 -0.58
C VAL A 264 -11.41 -5.21 -0.89
N LEU A 265 -12.47 -5.86 -1.34
CA LEU A 265 -12.49 -7.25 -1.78
C LEU A 265 -12.85 -7.29 -3.26
N ALA A 266 -11.92 -7.71 -4.11
CA ALA A 266 -12.17 -7.88 -5.53
C ALA A 266 -12.65 -9.31 -5.83
N PHE A 267 -13.60 -9.42 -6.75
CA PHE A 267 -14.17 -10.66 -7.24
C PHE A 267 -14.02 -10.75 -8.76
N GLU A 268 -14.36 -11.90 -9.33
CA GLU A 268 -14.33 -12.10 -10.78
C GLU A 268 -15.33 -11.18 -11.53
N ASP A 269 -16.48 -10.89 -10.90
CA ASP A 269 -17.58 -10.18 -11.55
C ASP A 269 -18.48 -9.46 -10.52
N ASP A 270 -19.27 -8.50 -11.02
CA ASP A 270 -20.21 -7.69 -10.25
C ASP A 270 -21.26 -8.56 -9.53
N ASP A 271 -21.70 -9.64 -10.17
CA ASP A 271 -22.68 -10.59 -9.64
C ASP A 271 -22.14 -11.29 -8.37
N GLN A 272 -20.85 -11.61 -8.32
CA GLN A 272 -20.16 -12.14 -7.13
C GLN A 272 -20.04 -11.08 -6.05
N ALA A 273 -19.64 -9.86 -6.39
CA ALA A 273 -19.53 -8.76 -5.43
C ALA A 273 -20.88 -8.49 -4.74
N GLU A 274 -21.97 -8.38 -5.50
CA GLU A 274 -23.32 -8.16 -4.97
C GLU A 274 -23.76 -9.27 -4.02
N ARG A 275 -23.52 -10.55 -4.37
CA ARG A 275 -23.87 -11.69 -3.50
C ARG A 275 -23.01 -11.78 -2.25
N ASN A 276 -21.76 -11.32 -2.30
CA ASN A 276 -20.84 -11.39 -1.18
C ASN A 276 -20.98 -10.20 -0.21
N LEU A 277 -21.61 -9.09 -0.62
CA LEU A 277 -21.68 -7.86 0.19
C LEU A 277 -22.14 -8.12 1.63
N GLU A 278 -23.33 -8.71 1.81
CA GLU A 278 -23.89 -8.94 3.15
C GLU A 278 -23.12 -10.02 3.92
N ALA A 279 -22.61 -11.03 3.22
CA ALA A 279 -21.79 -12.08 3.82
C ALA A 279 -20.48 -11.50 4.38
N ARG A 280 -19.74 -10.71 3.58
CA ARG A 280 -18.49 -10.06 3.99
C ARG A 280 -18.76 -9.03 5.08
N ARG A 281 -19.84 -8.26 5.01
CA ARG A 281 -20.26 -7.35 6.09
C ARG A 281 -20.51 -8.10 7.41
N ALA A 282 -21.19 -9.25 7.35
CA ALA A 282 -21.44 -10.07 8.54
C ALA A 282 -20.15 -10.66 9.13
N LEU A 283 -19.25 -11.17 8.27
CA LEU A 283 -17.95 -11.70 8.70
C LEU A 283 -17.05 -10.60 9.28
N ALA A 284 -17.09 -9.38 8.76
CA ALA A 284 -16.36 -8.23 9.31
C ALA A 284 -16.85 -7.81 10.71
N GLY A 285 -18.05 -8.25 11.12
CA GLY A 285 -18.58 -8.05 12.47
C GLY A 285 -18.46 -9.28 13.39
N ALA A 286 -17.74 -10.32 12.96
CA ALA A 286 -17.63 -11.59 13.67
C ALA A 286 -16.34 -11.73 14.48
N GLU A 287 -16.25 -12.84 15.22
CA GLU A 287 -15.00 -13.35 15.76
C GLU A 287 -14.23 -14.08 14.66
N ASP A 288 -12.93 -13.79 14.53
CA ASP A 288 -12.00 -14.49 13.66
C ASP A 288 -11.37 -15.65 14.44
N PRO A 289 -11.76 -16.90 14.15
CA PRO A 289 -11.21 -18.05 14.85
C PRO A 289 -9.76 -18.35 14.46
N GLY A 290 -9.30 -17.92 13.28
CA GLY A 290 -7.93 -18.14 12.82
C GLY A 290 -6.92 -17.29 13.60
N GLN A 291 -7.37 -16.15 14.13
CA GLN A 291 -6.54 -15.22 14.90
C GLN A 291 -6.90 -15.17 16.39
N GLY A 292 -8.06 -15.72 16.77
CA GLY A 292 -8.55 -15.67 18.14
C GLY A 292 -8.94 -14.26 18.58
N ILE A 293 -9.38 -13.41 17.65
CA ILE A 293 -9.78 -12.02 17.91
C ILE A 293 -11.25 -11.80 17.56
N ALA A 294 -11.87 -10.79 18.16
CA ALA A 294 -13.16 -10.28 17.72
C ALA A 294 -12.94 -9.02 16.88
N TYR A 295 -13.32 -9.03 15.60
CA TYR A 295 -13.16 -7.82 14.78
C TYR A 295 -13.86 -6.58 15.36
N PRO A 296 -15.03 -6.67 16.04
CA PRO A 296 -15.62 -5.51 16.73
C PRO A 296 -14.76 -4.88 17.82
N ASP A 297 -13.79 -5.62 18.37
CA ASP A 297 -12.79 -5.08 19.30
C ASP A 297 -11.64 -4.37 18.55
N SER A 298 -11.44 -4.68 17.27
CA SER A 298 -10.40 -4.10 16.39
C SER A 298 -10.89 -2.90 15.56
N PHE A 299 -12.09 -2.99 14.99
CA PHE A 299 -12.69 -1.95 14.16
C PHE A 299 -14.21 -2.05 14.14
N LEU A 300 -14.87 -0.94 13.80
CA LEU A 300 -16.32 -0.84 13.68
C LEU A 300 -16.70 -0.57 12.22
N VAL A 301 -17.44 -1.49 11.60
CA VAL A 301 -17.98 -1.30 10.25
C VAL A 301 -19.00 -0.16 10.26
N THR A 302 -18.75 0.84 9.42
CA THR A 302 -19.61 2.03 9.27
C THR A 302 -20.45 1.97 8.01
N ASP A 303 -19.88 1.45 6.92
CA ASP A 303 -20.56 1.27 5.64
C ASP A 303 -20.02 0.04 4.90
N ALA A 304 -20.82 -0.49 3.98
CA ALA A 304 -20.41 -1.54 3.07
C ALA A 304 -21.19 -1.41 1.76
N VAL A 305 -20.48 -1.37 0.64
CA VAL A 305 -21.07 -1.21 -0.69
C VAL A 305 -20.45 -2.19 -1.68
N ALA A 306 -21.25 -2.66 -2.64
CA ALA A 306 -20.75 -3.34 -3.83
C ALA A 306 -20.71 -2.32 -4.98
N SER A 307 -19.59 -2.26 -5.70
CA SER A 307 -19.38 -1.34 -6.84
C SER A 307 -18.51 -2.02 -7.90
N GLY A 308 -19.08 -2.26 -9.08
CA GLY A 308 -18.45 -3.14 -10.06
C GLY A 308 -18.20 -4.52 -9.45
N HIS A 309 -17.03 -5.10 -9.71
CA HIS A 309 -16.60 -6.38 -9.16
C HIS A 309 -15.98 -6.28 -7.76
N HIS A 310 -16.17 -5.16 -7.05
CA HIS A 310 -15.62 -4.93 -5.71
C HIS A 310 -16.69 -4.86 -4.64
N VAL A 311 -16.35 -5.36 -3.45
CA VAL A 311 -17.01 -4.98 -2.18
C VAL A 311 -16.06 -4.08 -1.42
N VAL A 312 -16.52 -2.90 -1.02
CA VAL A 312 -15.78 -1.95 -0.19
C VAL A 312 -16.46 -1.86 1.17
N ILE A 313 -15.74 -2.18 2.23
CA ILE A 313 -16.17 -2.03 3.61
C ILE A 313 -15.40 -0.87 4.22
N THR A 314 -16.13 0.18 4.63
CA THR A 314 -15.57 1.30 5.36
C THR A 314 -15.75 1.07 6.85
N ALA A 315 -14.66 1.13 7.61
CA ALA A 315 -14.67 0.92 9.04
C ALA A 315 -13.87 2.00 9.78
N LYS A 316 -14.01 2.01 11.10
CA LYS A 316 -13.22 2.85 12.00
C LYS A 316 -12.43 1.97 12.95
N ALA A 317 -11.11 2.09 12.94
CA ALA A 317 -10.23 1.43 13.90
C ALA A 317 -10.61 1.80 15.34
N THR A 318 -10.59 0.82 16.23
CA THR A 318 -10.60 1.09 17.67
C THR A 318 -9.19 1.45 18.11
N LYS A 319 -9.08 2.17 19.24
CA LYS A 319 -7.79 2.70 19.71
C LYS A 319 -6.73 1.63 19.94
N ASP A 320 -7.12 0.45 20.39
CA ASP A 320 -6.22 -0.63 20.79
C ASP A 320 -6.43 -1.88 19.89
N GLY A 321 -6.93 -1.67 18.68
CA GLY A 321 -7.50 -2.71 17.82
C GLY A 321 -6.56 -3.37 16.82
N TYR A 322 -5.48 -2.68 16.44
CA TYR A 322 -4.46 -3.12 15.47
C TYR A 322 -5.02 -3.78 14.18
N PRO A 323 -5.98 -3.13 13.48
CA PRO A 323 -6.64 -3.75 12.32
C PRO A 323 -5.72 -3.99 11.12
N LEU A 324 -4.71 -3.16 10.84
CA LEU A 324 -3.76 -3.44 9.75
C LEU A 324 -2.93 -4.67 10.07
N THR A 325 -2.39 -4.78 11.29
CA THR A 325 -1.65 -5.98 11.71
C THR A 325 -2.50 -7.24 11.58
N ASN A 326 -3.75 -7.19 12.06
CA ASN A 326 -4.64 -8.37 12.09
C ASN A 326 -5.16 -8.74 10.70
N LEU A 327 -5.45 -7.77 9.83
CA LEU A 327 -6.10 -8.05 8.55
C LEU A 327 -5.14 -8.35 7.39
N THR A 328 -3.83 -8.33 7.63
CA THR A 328 -2.82 -8.43 6.56
C THR A 328 -1.87 -9.62 6.72
N THR A 329 -2.05 -10.45 7.76
CA THR A 329 -1.20 -11.61 8.01
C THR A 329 -1.99 -12.78 8.58
N GLY A 330 -1.72 -13.99 8.08
CA GLY A 330 -2.32 -15.23 8.57
C GLY A 330 -3.73 -15.49 8.03
N PRO A 331 -4.42 -16.53 8.52
CA PRO A 331 -5.80 -16.77 8.16
C PRO A 331 -6.66 -15.57 8.59
N VAL A 332 -7.46 -15.03 7.67
CA VAL A 332 -8.36 -13.90 7.91
C VAL A 332 -9.76 -14.36 7.51
N LEU A 333 -10.66 -14.50 8.49
CA LEU A 333 -12.04 -14.96 8.24
C LEU A 333 -12.75 -14.09 7.18
N LEU A 334 -12.59 -12.77 7.26
CA LEU A 334 -13.19 -11.84 6.30
C LEU A 334 -12.63 -12.00 4.88
N ALA A 335 -11.37 -12.43 4.74
CA ALA A 335 -10.72 -12.66 3.45
C ALA A 335 -10.78 -14.14 3.01
N SER A 336 -11.57 -14.96 3.71
CA SER A 336 -11.61 -16.40 3.45
C SER A 336 -12.08 -16.73 2.03
N CYS A 337 -11.52 -17.83 1.55
CA CYS A 337 -11.81 -18.58 0.33
C CYS A 337 -11.78 -20.07 0.74
#